data_AF-A0A7V5G9C2-F1
#
_entry.id   AF-A0A7V5G9C2-F1
#
_cell.length_a   1.000
_cell.length_b   1.000
_cell.length_c   1.000
_cell.angle_alpha   90.00
_cell.angle_beta   90.00
_cell.angle_gamma   90.00
#
_symmetry.space_group_name_H-M   'P 1'
#
loop_
_entity.id
_entity.type
_entity.pdbx_description
1 polymer ?
#
loop_
_entity_poly.entity_id
_entity_poly.type
_entity_poly.pdbx_seq_one_letter_code
_entity_poly.pdbx_strand_id
1 'polypeptide(L)'
;KARSFWGLSRTLIANMIEGVTKGFEKKLEVNGIGYKVDVVNPYEIKLSLGYSHPVVFKSPEEIQLEAKKNIITVKGIKKSLVGQIAAKIRLLRKPEPYKGKGIKYVDEVIRIKEVKKSAGKA
;
A
#
# COMPACT_ATOMS: atom_id res chain seq x y z
N LYS A 1 5.09 26.45 -21.02
CA LYS A 1 4.38 25.16 -21.29
C LYS A 1 5.27 24.13 -22.01
N ALA A 2 5.98 24.48 -23.08
CA ALA A 2 6.87 23.52 -23.77
C ALA A 2 7.93 22.88 -22.84
N ARG A 3 8.61 23.68 -21.99
CA ARG A 3 9.63 23.17 -21.05
C ARG A 3 9.07 22.19 -20.00
N SER A 4 7.85 22.41 -19.50
CA SER A 4 7.22 21.52 -18.52
C SER A 4 6.79 20.19 -19.13
N PHE A 5 6.30 20.20 -20.38
CA PHE A 5 5.97 18.96 -21.10
C PHE A 5 7.21 18.16 -21.47
N TRP A 6 8.31 18.81 -21.82
CA TRP A 6 9.57 18.14 -22.13
C TRP A 6 10.06 17.25 -20.98
N GLY A 7 10.08 17.80 -19.76
CA GLY A 7 10.47 17.05 -18.55
C GLY A 7 9.52 15.88 -18.24
N LEU A 8 8.21 16.10 -18.38
CA LEU A 8 7.19 15.07 -18.18
C LEU A 8 7.35 13.92 -19.17
N SER A 9 7.42 14.22 -20.47
CA SER A 9 7.53 13.21 -21.54
C SER A 9 8.80 12.36 -21.39
N ARG A 10 9.95 12.99 -21.10
CA ARG A 10 11.19 12.27 -20.80
C ARG A 10 11.01 11.29 -19.64
N THR A 11 10.37 11.75 -18.56
CA THR A 11 10.18 10.94 -17.35
C THR A 11 9.21 9.79 -17.59
N LEU A 12 8.13 10.00 -18.35
CA LEU A 12 7.19 8.95 -18.71
C LEU A 12 7.86 7.84 -19.52
N ILE A 13 8.64 8.20 -20.54
CA ILE A 13 9.38 7.23 -21.36
C ILE A 13 10.41 6.47 -20.52
N ALA A 14 11.19 7.18 -19.68
CA ALA A 14 12.15 6.54 -18.79
C ALA A 14 11.50 5.52 -17.84
N ASN A 15 10.34 5.88 -17.25
CA ASN A 15 9.59 4.95 -16.39
C ASN A 15 9.07 3.73 -17.17
N MET A 16 8.69 3.88 -18.44
CA MET A 16 8.26 2.75 -19.28
C MET A 16 9.41 1.77 -19.52
N ILE A 17 10.61 2.29 -19.85
CA ILE A 17 11.82 1.48 -20.06
C ILE A 17 12.24 0.76 -18.77
N GLU A 18 12.27 1.47 -17.65
CA GLU A 18 12.59 0.88 -16.34
C GLU A 18 11.54 -0.18 -15.93
N GLY A 19 10.28 0.08 -16.23
CA GLY A 19 9.17 -0.84 -15.93
C GLY A 19 9.28 -2.19 -16.64
N VAL A 20 9.67 -2.22 -17.91
CA VAL A 20 9.83 -3.48 -18.65
C VAL A 20 11.13 -4.21 -18.34
N THR A 21 12.18 -3.49 -17.91
CA THR A 21 13.50 -4.08 -17.63
C THR A 21 13.62 -4.61 -16.21
N LYS A 22 13.17 -3.83 -15.22
CA LYS A 22 13.31 -4.15 -13.78
C LYS A 22 11.98 -4.41 -13.09
N GLY A 23 10.90 -3.82 -13.60
CA GLY A 23 9.61 -3.79 -12.92
C GLY A 23 9.59 -2.81 -11.75
N PHE A 24 8.38 -2.52 -11.25
CA PHE A 24 8.16 -1.70 -10.07
C PHE A 24 7.55 -2.53 -8.96
N GLU A 25 8.01 -2.27 -7.74
CA GLU A 25 7.40 -2.81 -6.52
C GLU A 25 7.04 -1.71 -5.53
N LYS A 26 5.91 -1.89 -4.84
CA LYS A 26 5.53 -1.10 -3.68
C LYS A 26 5.17 -2.03 -2.52
N LYS A 27 5.82 -1.82 -1.38
CA LYS A 27 5.61 -2.61 -0.17
C LYS A 27 4.74 -1.83 0.81
N LEU A 28 3.71 -2.50 1.31
CA LEU A 28 2.78 -2.02 2.31
C LEU A 28 2.87 -2.93 3.54
N GLU A 29 2.98 -2.34 4.72
CA GLU A 29 2.97 -3.06 5.99
C GLU A 29 1.60 -2.93 6.65
N VAL A 30 1.05 -4.07 7.08
CA VAL A 30 -0.21 -4.16 7.81
C VAL A 30 0.09 -4.26 9.30
N ASN A 31 -0.22 -3.19 10.03
CA ASN A 31 0.03 -3.08 11.46
C ASN A 31 -1.29 -3.16 12.23
N GLY A 32 -1.42 -4.13 13.11
CA GLY A 32 -2.60 -4.29 13.96
C GLY A 32 -2.71 -5.69 14.54
N ILE A 33 -3.23 -5.76 15.77
CA ILE A 33 -3.53 -7.05 16.42
C ILE A 33 -4.76 -7.65 15.73
N GLY A 34 -4.64 -8.90 15.28
CA GLY A 34 -5.69 -9.59 14.54
C GLY A 34 -5.77 -9.22 13.07
N TYR A 35 -4.90 -8.34 12.57
CA TYR A 35 -4.85 -8.01 11.15
C TYR A 35 -4.09 -9.08 10.38
N LYS A 36 -4.72 -9.62 9.35
CA LYS A 36 -4.16 -10.70 8.53
C LYS A 36 -4.39 -10.43 7.05
N VAL A 37 -3.45 -10.93 6.26
CA VAL A 37 -3.44 -10.81 4.81
C VAL A 37 -3.30 -12.23 4.26
N ASP A 38 -4.34 -12.70 3.59
CA ASP A 38 -4.35 -14.01 2.96
C ASP A 38 -4.37 -13.82 1.44
N VAL A 39 -3.37 -14.35 0.75
CA VAL A 39 -3.37 -14.37 -0.72
C VAL A 39 -4.31 -15.48 -1.15
N VAL A 40 -5.37 -15.11 -1.86
CA VAL A 40 -6.26 -16.11 -2.47
C VAL A 40 -5.64 -16.52 -3.80
N ASN A 41 -5.41 -15.54 -4.67
CA ASN A 41 -4.82 -15.70 -6.00
C ASN A 41 -3.78 -14.58 -6.24
N PRO A 42 -2.93 -14.67 -7.29
CA PRO A 42 -1.98 -13.60 -7.64
C PRO A 42 -2.62 -12.22 -7.89
N TYR A 43 -3.92 -12.19 -8.19
CA TYR A 43 -4.70 -10.98 -8.47
C TYR A 43 -5.74 -10.68 -7.37
N GLU A 44 -5.84 -11.48 -6.32
CA GLU A 44 -6.86 -11.34 -5.29
C GLU A 44 -6.31 -11.61 -3.89
N ILE A 45 -6.42 -10.61 -3.02
CA ILE A 45 -6.04 -10.73 -1.60
C ILE A 45 -7.29 -10.59 -0.74
N LYS A 46 -7.39 -11.44 0.28
CA LYS A 46 -8.36 -11.32 1.37
C LYS A 46 -7.70 -10.64 2.58
N LEU A 47 -8.31 -9.56 3.06
CA LEU A 47 -7.80 -8.72 4.14
C LEU A 47 -8.74 -8.79 5.34
N SER A 48 -8.20 -9.24 6.47
CA SER A 48 -8.89 -9.19 7.76
C SER A 48 -8.40 -7.96 8.51
N LEU A 49 -9.12 -6.83 8.44
CA LEU A 49 -8.70 -5.52 8.99
C LEU A 49 -9.54 -5.09 10.21
N GLY A 50 -10.19 -6.04 10.88
CA GLY A 50 -11.07 -5.79 12.01
C GLY A 50 -12.47 -5.31 11.63
N TYR A 51 -12.88 -5.48 10.37
CA TYR A 51 -14.29 -5.42 9.95
C TYR A 51 -14.99 -6.74 10.28
N SER A 52 -16.32 -6.73 10.37
CA SER A 52 -17.10 -7.93 10.67
C SER A 52 -16.98 -9.03 9.61
N HIS A 53 -16.71 -8.65 8.35
CA HIS A 53 -16.44 -9.57 7.25
C HIS A 53 -15.07 -9.27 6.63
N PRO A 54 -14.37 -10.29 6.09
CA PRO A 54 -13.10 -10.08 5.41
C PRO A 54 -13.31 -9.28 4.12
N VAL A 55 -12.40 -8.33 3.86
CA VAL A 55 -12.45 -7.50 2.65
C VAL A 55 -11.64 -8.18 1.56
N VAL A 56 -12.30 -8.53 0.46
CA VAL A 56 -11.66 -9.09 -0.71
C VAL A 56 -11.28 -7.96 -1.67
N PHE A 57 -9.99 -7.85 -1.98
CA PHE A 57 -9.46 -6.86 -2.92
C PHE A 57 -8.99 -7.53 -4.21
N LYS A 58 -9.59 -7.13 -5.33
CA LYS A 58 -9.24 -7.61 -6.67
C LYS A 58 -8.37 -6.59 -7.40
N SER A 59 -7.22 -7.05 -7.87
CA SER A 59 -6.29 -6.30 -8.70
C SER A 59 -6.55 -6.58 -10.18
N PRO A 60 -6.30 -5.63 -11.09
CA PRO A 60 -6.23 -5.91 -12.52
C PRO A 60 -5.15 -6.95 -12.84
N GLU A 61 -5.33 -7.71 -13.92
CA GLU A 61 -4.43 -8.80 -14.34
C GLU A 61 -2.98 -8.36 -14.61
N GLU A 62 -2.74 -7.06 -14.83
CA GLU A 62 -1.38 -6.54 -15.05
C GLU A 62 -0.56 -6.37 -13.74
N ILE A 63 -1.17 -6.57 -12.57
CA ILE A 63 -0.53 -6.34 -11.27
C ILE A 63 -0.60 -7.59 -10.41
N GLN A 64 0.58 -8.08 -10.06
CA GLN A 64 0.74 -9.19 -9.15
C GLN A 64 0.79 -8.70 -7.70
N LEU A 65 -0.01 -9.37 -6.88
CA LEU A 65 -0.09 -9.14 -5.44
C LEU A 65 0.56 -10.32 -4.71
N GLU A 66 1.61 -10.04 -3.94
CA GLU A 66 2.25 -11.02 -3.06
C GLU A 66 2.07 -10.59 -1.61
N ALA A 67 1.82 -11.53 -0.70
CA ALA A 67 1.88 -11.26 0.73
C ALA A 67 2.88 -12.18 1.41
N LYS A 68 3.77 -11.58 2.20
CA LYS A 68 4.67 -12.29 3.12
C LYS A 68 4.36 -11.83 4.53
N LYS A 69 3.70 -12.69 5.30
CA LYS A 69 3.18 -12.35 6.64
C LYS A 69 2.26 -11.12 6.56
N ASN A 70 2.68 -10.00 7.16
CA ASN A 70 1.92 -8.75 7.18
C ASN A 70 2.41 -7.73 6.14
N ILE A 71 3.32 -8.10 5.24
CA ILE A 71 3.83 -7.21 4.20
C ILE A 71 3.19 -7.61 2.87
N ILE A 72 2.42 -6.68 2.29
CA ILE A 72 1.86 -6.79 0.95
C ILE A 72 2.85 -6.15 -0.03
N THR A 73 3.26 -6.87 -1.05
CA THR A 73 4.10 -6.38 -2.15
C THR A 73 3.26 -6.32 -3.41
N VAL A 74 3.04 -5.11 -3.92
CA VAL A 74 2.37 -4.85 -5.20
C VAL A 74 3.45 -4.76 -6.27
N LYS A 75 3.45 -5.68 -7.24
CA LYS A 75 4.40 -5.72 -8.34
C LYS A 75 3.71 -5.46 -9.68
N GLY A 76 4.39 -4.79 -10.59
CA GLY A 76 3.90 -4.60 -11.95
C GLY A 76 4.84 -3.77 -12.82
N ILE A 77 4.50 -3.67 -14.10
CA ILE A 77 5.33 -2.99 -15.12
C ILE A 77 5.07 -1.47 -15.12
N LYS A 78 3.82 -1.05 -14.89
CA LYS A 78 3.42 0.36 -14.96
C LYS A 78 3.50 1.03 -13.58
N LYS A 79 4.43 1.98 -13.42
CA LYS A 79 4.63 2.75 -12.17
C LYS A 79 3.37 3.41 -11.63
N SER A 80 2.58 4.03 -12.51
CA SER A 80 1.32 4.71 -12.14
C SER A 80 0.30 3.74 -11.57
N LEU A 81 0.10 2.60 -12.24
CA LEU A 81 -0.90 1.61 -11.85
C LEU A 81 -0.51 0.93 -10.54
N VAL A 82 0.77 0.56 -10.36
CA VAL A 82 1.29 0.00 -9.09
C VAL A 82 1.04 0.97 -7.93
N GLY A 83 1.32 2.26 -8.13
CA GLY A 83 1.06 3.30 -7.14
C GLY A 83 -0.45 3.45 -6.83
N GLN A 84 -1.29 3.43 -7.86
CA GLN A 84 -2.74 3.55 -7.71
C GLN A 84 -3.34 2.36 -6.94
N ILE A 85 -2.91 1.13 -7.23
CA ILE A 85 -3.36 -0.06 -6.53
C ILE A 85 -2.87 -0.05 -5.08
N ALA A 86 -1.61 0.30 -4.83
CA ALA A 86 -1.10 0.43 -3.46
C ALA A 86 -1.89 1.48 -2.65
N ALA A 87 -2.25 2.61 -3.28
CA ALA A 87 -3.08 3.63 -2.65
C ALA A 87 -4.51 3.13 -2.35
N LYS A 88 -5.11 2.35 -3.25
CA LYS A 88 -6.42 1.72 -3.03
C LYS A 88 -6.40 0.73 -1.86
N ILE A 89 -5.36 -0.12 -1.77
CA ILE A 89 -5.20 -1.05 -0.64
C ILE A 89 -5.07 -0.27 0.67
N ARG A 90 -4.24 0.78 0.70
CA ARG A 90 -4.11 1.66 1.86
C ARG A 90 -5.42 2.32 2.27
N LEU A 91 -6.24 2.74 1.31
CA LEU A 91 -7.52 3.42 1.56
C LEU A 91 -8.50 2.55 2.36
N LEU A 92 -8.40 1.22 2.28
CA LEU A 92 -9.24 0.30 3.04
C LEU A 92 -9.11 0.51 4.55
N ARG A 93 -7.89 0.72 5.05
CA ARG A 93 -7.64 1.01 6.46
C ARG A 93 -6.40 1.89 6.60
N LYS A 94 -6.61 3.21 6.53
CA LYS A 94 -5.54 4.19 6.73
C LYS A 94 -4.91 4.04 8.12
N PRO A 95 -3.61 4.34 8.26
CA PRO A 95 -2.95 4.27 9.55
C PRO A 95 -3.54 5.32 10.51
N GLU A 96 -3.91 4.86 11.71
CA GLU A 96 -4.46 5.72 12.75
C GLU A 96 -3.38 6.64 13.36
N PRO A 97 -3.74 7.89 13.73
CA PRO A 97 -2.77 8.87 14.24
C PRO A 97 -2.29 8.58 15.68
N TYR A 98 -2.83 7.59 16.38
CA TYR A 98 -2.45 7.29 17.77
C TYR A 98 -1.57 6.05 17.90
N LYS A 99 -2.05 4.90 17.42
CA LYS A 99 -1.32 3.63 17.53
C LYS A 99 -0.72 3.16 16.21
N GLY A 100 -0.85 3.94 15.13
CA GLY A 100 -0.35 3.58 13.81
C GLY A 100 -0.97 2.31 13.22
N LYS A 101 -2.11 1.86 13.77
CA LYS A 101 -2.81 0.66 13.29
C LYS A 101 -3.43 0.94 11.92
N GLY A 102 -3.30 0.00 11.00
CA GLY A 102 -3.74 0.12 9.62
C GLY A 102 -2.66 -0.30 8.65
N ILE A 103 -2.85 0.07 7.39
CA ILE A 103 -1.95 -0.24 6.29
C ILE A 103 -1.11 0.99 6.00
N LYS A 104 0.21 0.89 6.15
CA LYS A 104 1.15 1.98 5.83
C LYS A 104 2.13 1.54 4.74
N TYR A 105 2.83 2.49 4.13
CA TYR A 105 4.01 2.12 3.33
C TYR A 105 5.16 1.73 4.28
N VAL A 106 6.04 0.83 3.83
CA VAL A 106 7.16 0.35 4.66
C VAL A 106 8.04 1.52 5.11
N ASP A 107 8.34 2.45 4.20
CA ASP A 107 9.24 3.58 4.45
C ASP A 107 8.53 4.82 5.02
N GLU A 108 7.25 4.72 5.39
CA GLU A 108 6.48 5.86 5.87
C GLU A 108 6.52 6.03 7.38
N VAL A 109 6.86 7.23 7.82
CA VAL A 109 6.79 7.66 9.22
C VAL A 109 5.42 8.25 9.50
N ILE A 110 4.64 7.58 10.36
CA ILE A 110 3.32 8.07 10.81
C ILE A 110 3.53 9.04 11.97
N ARG A 111 2.99 10.25 11.86
CA ARG A 111 2.96 11.20 12.98
C ARG A 111 2.00 10.69 14.05
N ILE A 112 2.56 10.21 15.16
CA ILE A 112 1.80 9.77 16.32
C ILE A 112 1.43 10.99 17.17
N LYS A 113 0.14 11.14 17.46
CA LYS A 113 -0.37 12.09 18.46
C LYS A 113 -0.34 11.44 19.82
N GLU A 114 0.15 12.16 20.82
CA GLU A 114 0.06 11.72 22.20
C GLU A 114 -1.40 11.68 22.64
N VAL A 115 -1.77 10.58 23.28
CA VAL A 115 -3.04 10.49 24.01
C VAL A 115 -2.77 10.98 25.42
N LYS A 116 -3.65 11.83 25.96
CA LYS A 116 -3.66 12.14 27.39
C LYS A 116 -3.76 10.82 28.15
N LYS A 117 -2.68 10.37 28.79
CA LYS A 117 -2.80 9.44 29.90
C LYS A 117 -3.68 10.16 30.91
N SER A 118 -4.92 9.72 31.10
CA SER A 118 -5.65 10.06 32.32
C SER A 118 -4.69 9.73 33.46
N ALA A 119 -4.23 10.75 34.17
CA ALA A 119 -3.49 10.58 35.41
C ALA A 119 -4.21 9.50 36.20
N GLY A 120 -3.50 8.42 36.51
CA GLY A 120 -4.07 7.32 37.26
C GLY A 120 -4.74 7.90 38.50
N LYS A 121 -6.03 7.59 38.65
CA LYS A 121 -6.61 7.48 39.98
C LYS A 121 -5.78 6.42 40.70
N ALA A 122 -5.01 6.86 41.67
CA ALA A 122 -4.55 6.11 42.83
C ALA A 122 -4.64 7.09 44.00
#